data_AF-A0A3D5KDK8-F1
#
_entry.id   AF-A0A3D5KDK8-F1
#
_cell.length_a   1.000
_cell.length_b   1.000
_cell.length_c   1.000
_cell.angle_alpha   90.00
_cell.angle_beta   90.00
_cell.angle_gamma   90.00
#
_symmetry.space_group_name_H-M   'P 1'
#
loop_
_entity.id
_entity.type
_entity.pdbx_description
1 polymer ?
#
loop_
_entity_poly.entity_id
_entity_poly.type
_entity_poly.pdbx_seq_one_letter_code
_entity_poly.pdbx_strand_id
1 'polypeptide(L)'
;MEDYKKALYQIFNYAKALNELKNPVIFNTDNYKWKRSFKDLPEHESIQCLNVLRKNKNIDSSEDKDDLLRVKKPLVKECPSPPEDLITCIRGNWNNLDEKVEIVTDDNSLLDMFSIWEEKRNQWLERERSARQAMKVFKELYKIY
;
A
#
# COMPACT_ATOMS: atom_id res chain seq x y z
N MET A 1 -16.95 -45.99 -37.73
CA MET A 1 -16.11 -45.74 -36.52
C MET A 1 -15.10 -44.62 -36.76
N GLU A 2 -14.40 -44.61 -37.90
CA GLU A 2 -13.35 -43.61 -38.22
C GLU A 2 -13.87 -42.17 -38.45
N ASP A 3 -15.04 -42.00 -39.06
CA ASP A 3 -15.59 -40.65 -39.34
C ASP A 3 -16.03 -39.91 -38.07
N TYR A 4 -16.59 -40.64 -37.10
CA TYR A 4 -16.96 -40.07 -35.80
C TYR A 4 -15.74 -39.55 -35.03
N LYS A 5 -14.58 -40.24 -35.15
CA LYS A 5 -13.33 -39.75 -34.56
C LYS A 5 -12.91 -38.43 -35.21
N LYS A 6 -12.93 -38.33 -36.54
CA LYS A 6 -12.56 -37.09 -37.24
C LYS A 6 -13.47 -35.91 -36.87
N ALA A 7 -14.78 -36.14 -36.80
CA ALA A 7 -15.74 -35.11 -36.38
C ALA A 7 -15.49 -34.67 -34.92
N LEU A 8 -15.25 -35.62 -34.02
CA LEU A 8 -14.92 -35.33 -32.62
C LEU A 8 -13.63 -34.49 -32.50
N TYR A 9 -12.61 -34.82 -33.29
CA TYR A 9 -11.36 -34.03 -33.35
C TYR A 9 -11.59 -32.61 -33.87
N GLN A 10 -12.43 -32.41 -34.90
CA GLN A 10 -12.75 -31.07 -35.40
C GLN A 10 -13.50 -30.24 -34.36
N ILE A 11 -14.50 -30.82 -33.70
CA ILE A 11 -15.26 -30.14 -32.63
C ILE A 11 -14.32 -29.76 -31.48
N PHE A 12 -13.46 -30.68 -31.06
CA PHE A 12 -12.46 -30.42 -30.02
C PHE A 12 -11.50 -29.31 -30.42
N ASN A 13 -10.93 -29.36 -31.62
CA ASN A 13 -9.99 -28.34 -32.12
C ASN A 13 -10.66 -26.96 -32.21
N TYR A 14 -11.91 -26.91 -32.66
CA TYR A 14 -12.69 -25.67 -32.69
C TYR A 14 -12.90 -25.12 -31.26
N ALA A 15 -13.35 -25.97 -30.33
CA ALA A 15 -13.55 -25.56 -28.94
C ALA A 15 -12.24 -25.10 -28.28
N LYS A 16 -11.12 -25.77 -28.58
CA LYS A 16 -9.78 -25.39 -28.11
C LYS A 16 -9.36 -24.03 -28.65
N ALA A 17 -9.46 -23.80 -29.95
CA ALA A 17 -9.12 -22.52 -30.58
C ALA A 17 -9.99 -21.36 -30.06
N LEU A 18 -11.28 -21.62 -29.83
CA LEU A 18 -12.20 -20.64 -29.24
C LEU A 18 -11.80 -20.31 -27.79
N ASN A 19 -11.36 -21.30 -27.02
CA ASN A 19 -10.88 -21.10 -25.67
C ASN A 19 -9.58 -20.28 -25.64
N GLU A 20 -8.63 -20.57 -26.53
CA GLU A 20 -7.38 -19.81 -26.67
C GLU A 20 -7.63 -18.35 -27.07
N LEU A 21 -8.61 -18.10 -27.94
CA LEU A 21 -9.00 -16.75 -28.33
C LEU A 21 -9.67 -15.97 -27.19
N LYS A 22 -10.50 -16.64 -26.37
CA LYS A 22 -11.18 -16.02 -25.23
C LYS A 22 -10.26 -15.85 -24.02
N ASN A 23 -9.31 -16.75 -23.83
CA ASN A 23 -8.40 -16.81 -22.70
C ASN A 23 -6.94 -16.89 -23.20
N PRO A 24 -6.43 -15.80 -23.80
CA PRO A 24 -5.05 -15.78 -24.25
C PRO A 24 -4.11 -16.01 -23.06
N VAL A 25 -3.04 -16.76 -23.28
CA VAL A 25 -1.99 -16.94 -22.27
C VAL A 25 -1.31 -15.59 -22.05
N ILE A 26 -1.40 -15.08 -20.83
CA ILE A 26 -0.82 -13.79 -20.46
C ILE A 26 0.66 -14.00 -20.15
N PHE A 27 1.55 -13.56 -21.05
CA PHE A 27 3.01 -13.66 -20.84
C PHE A 27 3.61 -12.40 -20.20
N ASN A 28 3.01 -11.23 -20.41
CA ASN A 28 3.47 -9.97 -19.82
C ASN A 28 2.71 -9.70 -18.51
N THR A 29 3.46 -9.42 -17.44
CA THR A 29 2.93 -8.98 -16.15
C THR A 29 2.06 -7.72 -16.26
N ASP A 30 2.29 -6.88 -17.28
CA ASP A 30 1.50 -5.67 -17.51
C ASP A 30 0.05 -5.91 -17.92
N ASN A 31 -0.22 -7.07 -18.51
CA ASN A 31 -1.54 -7.42 -19.04
C ASN A 31 -2.46 -8.03 -17.96
N TYR A 32 -1.96 -8.22 -16.74
CA TYR A 32 -2.79 -8.64 -15.62
C TYR A 32 -3.62 -7.46 -15.10
N LYS A 33 -4.85 -7.76 -14.67
CA LYS A 33 -5.77 -6.76 -14.09
C LYS A 33 -5.21 -6.06 -12.86
N TRP A 34 -4.36 -6.75 -12.10
CA TRP A 34 -3.65 -6.18 -10.97
C TRP A 34 -2.18 -6.55 -11.03
N LYS A 35 -1.34 -5.54 -10.82
CA LYS A 35 0.11 -5.66 -10.70
C LYS A 35 0.59 -4.67 -9.64
N ARG A 36 1.59 -5.07 -8.87
CA ARG A 36 2.27 -4.20 -7.92
C ARG A 36 3.74 -4.59 -7.82
N SER A 37 4.63 -3.61 -7.91
CA SER A 37 6.05 -3.81 -7.69
C SER A 37 6.35 -3.83 -6.19
N PHE A 38 7.25 -4.72 -5.75
CA PHE A 38 7.76 -4.72 -4.37
C PHE A 38 8.54 -3.44 -4.03
N LYS A 39 9.08 -2.74 -5.04
CA LYS A 39 9.77 -1.45 -4.86
C LYS A 39 8.82 -0.31 -4.47
N ASP A 40 7.55 -0.44 -4.83
CA ASP A 40 6.53 0.60 -4.59
C ASP A 40 5.78 0.37 -3.27
N LEU A 41 6.26 -0.57 -2.44
CA LEU A 41 5.70 -0.85 -1.13
C LEU A 41 6.31 0.13 -0.11
N PRO A 42 5.48 0.75 0.74
CA PRO A 42 5.98 1.65 1.77
C PRO A 42 6.68 0.86 2.87
N GLU A 43 7.74 1.44 3.43
CA GLU A 43 8.40 0.92 4.61
C GLU A 43 7.51 1.18 5.84
N HIS A 44 6.84 0.13 6.32
CA HIS A 44 5.95 0.22 7.48
C HIS A 44 5.84 -1.15 8.17
N GLU A 45 5.70 -1.17 9.50
CA GLU A 45 5.64 -2.41 10.31
C GLU A 45 4.52 -3.37 9.89
N SER A 46 3.45 -2.83 9.32
CA SER A 46 2.30 -3.61 8.83
C SER A 46 2.54 -4.33 7.51
N ILE A 47 3.64 -4.04 6.81
CA ILE A 47 4.04 -4.70 5.57
C ILE A 47 5.36 -5.41 5.80
N GLN A 48 5.34 -6.74 5.78
CA GLN A 48 6.52 -7.58 5.90
C GLN A 48 6.71 -8.30 4.58
N CYS A 49 7.83 -8.03 3.91
CA CYS A 49 8.23 -8.73 2.70
C CYS A 49 9.33 -9.72 3.07
N LEU A 50 9.21 -10.97 2.64
CA LEU A 50 10.32 -11.89 2.72
C LEU A 50 11.40 -11.43 1.74
N ASN A 51 12.54 -11.00 2.26
CA ASN A 51 13.70 -10.70 1.42
C ASN A 51 14.26 -12.01 0.89
N VAL A 52 13.79 -12.44 -0.29
CA VAL A 52 14.28 -13.65 -0.97
C VAL A 52 15.80 -13.58 -1.24
N LEU A 53 16.38 -12.36 -1.28
CA LEU A 53 17.82 -12.12 -1.40
C LEU A 53 18.61 -12.28 -0.07
N ARG A 54 17.95 -12.36 1.10
CA ARG A 54 18.60 -12.57 2.42
C ARG A 54 18.75 -14.05 2.78
N LYS A 55 18.81 -14.96 1.81
CA LYS A 55 19.10 -16.39 2.03
C LYS A 55 20.57 -16.71 2.39
N ASN A 56 21.30 -15.77 2.98
CA ASN A 56 22.68 -15.95 3.44
C ASN A 56 22.89 -15.58 4.92
N LYS A 57 21.86 -15.75 5.76
CA LYS A 57 22.10 -15.92 7.21
C LYS A 57 21.24 -17.07 7.70
N ASN A 58 21.92 -18.12 8.14
CA ASN A 58 21.38 -19.30 8.82
C ASN A 58 20.21 -18.93 9.72
N ILE A 59 19.05 -19.54 9.49
CA ILE A 59 17.99 -19.61 10.49
C ILE A 59 17.52 -21.06 10.49
N ASP A 60 18.09 -21.81 11.44
CA ASP A 60 17.46 -22.99 11.99
C ASP A 60 16.19 -22.56 12.76
N SER A 61 15.12 -23.33 12.58
CA SER A 61 13.91 -23.42 13.40
C SER A 61 12.99 -22.19 13.51
N SER A 62 11.89 -22.23 12.77
CA SER A 62 10.53 -22.03 13.31
C SER A 62 9.51 -22.47 12.25
N GLU A 63 8.35 -22.97 12.68
CA GLU A 63 7.18 -23.33 11.87
C GLU A 63 6.50 -22.11 11.21
N ASP A 64 7.27 -21.10 10.84
CA ASP A 64 6.79 -19.93 10.12
C ASP A 64 6.71 -20.31 8.65
N LYS A 65 5.47 -20.39 8.14
CA LYS A 65 5.24 -20.43 6.70
C LYS A 65 6.01 -19.27 6.08
N ASP A 66 6.83 -19.56 5.07
CA ASP A 66 7.55 -18.56 4.27
C ASP A 66 6.54 -17.69 3.48
N ASP A 67 5.80 -16.83 4.16
CA ASP A 67 4.90 -15.87 3.54
C ASP A 67 5.74 -14.85 2.77
N LEU A 68 5.62 -14.84 1.43
CA LEU A 68 6.36 -13.91 0.57
C LEU A 68 6.05 -12.43 0.89
N LEU A 69 4.80 -12.15 1.24
CA LEU A 69 4.30 -10.83 1.58
C LEU A 69 3.19 -10.96 2.62
N ARG A 70 3.38 -10.34 3.78
CA ARG A 70 2.37 -10.24 4.83
C ARG A 70 1.96 -8.78 5.00
N VAL A 71 0.69 -8.50 4.77
CA VAL A 71 0.11 -7.17 4.95
C VAL A 71 -0.98 -7.23 6.02
N LYS A 72 -0.80 -6.44 7.08
CA LYS A 72 -1.81 -6.22 8.13
C LYS A 72 -2.48 -4.87 7.94
N LYS A 73 -3.68 -4.70 8.50
CA LYS A 73 -4.35 -3.41 8.58
C LYS A 73 -3.53 -2.48 9.50
N PRO A 74 -2.99 -1.35 8.98
CA PRO A 74 -2.24 -0.42 9.81
C PRO A 74 -3.17 0.40 10.70
N LEU A 75 -2.62 0.88 11.83
CA LEU A 75 -3.30 1.80 12.73
C LEU A 75 -2.95 3.24 12.32
N VAL A 76 -3.96 3.97 11.87
CA VAL A 76 -3.89 5.38 11.49
C VAL A 76 -4.09 6.19 12.77
N LYS A 77 -3.17 7.12 13.08
CA LYS A 77 -3.28 7.96 14.28
C LYS A 77 -3.83 9.33 13.89
N GLU A 78 -4.66 9.91 14.75
CA GLU A 78 -5.17 11.27 14.55
C GLU A 78 -4.06 12.31 14.67
N CYS A 79 -4.26 13.45 14.01
CA CYS A 79 -3.32 14.57 14.04
C CYS A 79 -3.22 15.12 15.47
N PRO A 80 -2.01 15.42 15.98
CA PRO A 80 -1.87 16.05 17.29
C PRO A 80 -2.58 17.40 17.31
N SER A 81 -3.58 17.55 18.19
CA SER A 81 -4.33 18.80 18.31
C SER A 81 -3.39 19.94 18.72
N PRO A 82 -3.47 21.11 18.04
CA PRO A 82 -2.76 22.30 18.50
C PRO A 82 -3.32 22.79 19.84
N PRO A 83 -2.50 23.49 20.66
CA PRO A 83 -2.94 24.23 21.85
C PRO A 83 -4.06 25.24 21.52
N GLU A 84 -4.97 25.47 22.47
CA GLU A 84 -6.16 26.31 22.29
C GLU A 84 -5.83 27.72 21.79
N ASP A 85 -4.76 28.32 22.31
CA ASP A 85 -4.29 29.65 21.91
C ASP A 85 -3.83 29.71 20.43
N LEU A 86 -3.32 28.59 19.91
CA LEU A 86 -2.87 28.48 18.51
C LEU A 86 -4.04 28.22 17.56
N ILE A 87 -5.13 27.58 18.01
CA ILE A 87 -6.29 27.26 17.14
C ILE A 87 -6.85 28.53 16.49
N THR A 88 -6.91 29.63 17.23
CA THR A 88 -7.44 30.92 16.75
C THR A 88 -6.50 31.61 15.76
N CYS A 89 -5.19 31.34 15.86
CA CYS A 89 -4.14 32.02 15.12
C CYS A 89 -3.67 31.26 13.87
N ILE A 90 -3.98 29.97 13.80
CA ILE A 90 -3.63 29.08 12.69
C ILE A 90 -4.52 29.36 11.47
N ARG A 91 -3.88 29.58 10.32
CA ARG A 91 -4.52 29.55 9.00
C ARG A 91 -4.26 28.20 8.34
N GLY A 92 -5.35 27.58 7.85
CA GLY A 92 -5.32 26.30 7.15
C GLY A 92 -5.81 25.13 8.02
N ASN A 93 -6.23 24.04 7.37
CA ASN A 93 -6.68 22.85 8.09
C ASN A 93 -5.49 22.05 8.61
N TRP A 94 -5.17 22.22 9.89
CA TRP A 94 -4.09 21.49 10.56
C TRP A 94 -4.25 19.96 10.52
N ASN A 95 -5.49 19.47 10.40
CA ASN A 95 -5.82 18.04 10.31
C ASN A 95 -5.53 17.43 8.91
N ASN A 96 -5.32 18.25 7.87
CA ASN A 96 -4.96 17.75 6.54
C ASN A 96 -3.44 17.50 6.44
N LEU A 97 -3.05 16.38 5.80
CA LEU A 97 -1.64 15.97 5.65
C LEU A 97 -0.86 16.83 4.65
N ASP A 98 -1.55 17.33 3.62
CA ASP A 98 -0.93 18.02 2.48
C ASP A 98 -1.05 19.55 2.58
N GLU A 99 -1.79 20.04 3.58
CA GLU A 99 -2.01 21.47 3.78
C GLU A 99 -0.90 22.04 4.67
N LYS A 100 -0.30 23.13 4.18
CA LYS A 100 0.64 23.92 4.96
C LYS A 100 -0.15 24.75 5.98
N VAL A 101 0.32 24.71 7.21
CA VAL A 101 -0.28 25.43 8.32
C VAL A 101 0.58 26.67 8.53
N GLU A 102 -0.03 27.85 8.44
CA GLU A 102 0.66 29.12 8.65
C GLU A 102 0.10 29.80 9.89
N ILE A 103 0.95 30.38 10.72
CA ILE A 103 0.54 31.18 11.87
C ILE A 103 0.61 32.66 11.50
N VAL A 104 -0.39 33.44 11.91
CA VAL A 104 -0.39 34.90 11.73
C VAL A 104 -0.54 35.56 13.09
N THR A 105 0.60 35.82 13.73
CA THR A 105 0.67 36.46 15.04
C THR A 105 2.03 37.11 15.25
N ASP A 106 2.05 38.23 15.97
CA ASP A 106 3.28 38.96 16.35
C ASP A 106 3.78 38.57 17.75
N ASP A 107 3.06 37.72 18.48
CA ASP A 107 3.44 37.27 19.83
C ASP A 107 4.51 36.19 19.77
N ASN A 108 5.70 36.51 20.29
CA ASN A 108 6.84 35.58 20.35
C ASN A 108 6.51 34.28 21.11
N SER A 109 5.68 34.34 22.15
CA SER A 109 5.27 33.13 22.88
C SER A 109 4.40 32.17 22.05
N LEU A 110 3.57 32.71 21.14
CA LEU A 110 2.76 31.89 20.22
C LEU A 110 3.62 31.30 19.11
N LEU A 111 4.62 32.05 18.64
CA LEU A 111 5.63 31.57 17.69
C LEU A 111 6.44 30.38 18.26
N ASP A 112 6.88 30.48 19.50
CA ASP A 112 7.61 29.39 20.18
C ASP A 112 6.73 28.14 20.36
N MET A 113 5.48 28.32 20.80
CA MET A 113 4.51 27.22 20.93
C MET A 113 4.20 26.57 19.59
N PHE A 114 4.10 27.36 18.52
CA PHE A 114 3.90 26.87 17.17
C PHE A 114 5.08 26.03 16.69
N SER A 115 6.31 26.48 16.90
CA SER A 115 7.51 25.70 16.52
C SER A 115 7.53 24.32 17.18
N ILE A 116 7.22 24.25 18.48
CA ILE A 116 7.18 22.98 19.23
C ILE A 116 6.08 22.05 18.69
N TRP A 117 4.90 22.61 18.39
CA TRP A 117 3.81 21.82 17.83
C TRP A 117 4.09 21.40 16.38
N GLU A 118 4.68 22.26 15.57
CA GLU A 118 5.06 21.99 14.19
C GLU A 118 6.05 20.83 14.11
N GLU A 119 7.06 20.78 15.00
CA GLU A 119 7.97 19.63 15.11
C GLU A 119 7.22 18.33 15.42
N LYS A 120 6.30 18.33 16.40
CA LYS A 120 5.48 17.16 16.74
C LYS A 120 4.60 16.74 15.57
N ARG A 121 4.00 17.70 14.86
CA ARG A 121 3.18 17.46 13.67
C ARG A 121 4.03 16.86 12.56
N ASN A 122 5.24 17.36 12.31
CA ASN A 122 6.14 16.84 11.28
C ASN A 122 6.55 15.40 11.56
N GLN A 123 6.91 15.08 12.81
CA GLN A 123 7.20 13.69 13.22
C GLN A 123 5.99 12.77 13.06
N TRP A 124 4.78 13.25 13.39
CA TRP A 124 3.55 12.51 13.14
C TRP A 124 3.31 12.31 11.64
N LEU A 125 3.55 13.34 10.82
CA LEU A 125 3.29 13.37 9.39
C LEU A 125 4.14 12.35 8.63
N GLU A 126 5.41 12.17 9.01
CA GLU A 126 6.28 11.13 8.43
C GLU A 126 5.74 9.72 8.67
N ARG A 127 5.36 9.42 9.92
CA ARG A 127 4.81 8.11 10.30
C ARG A 127 3.43 7.86 9.71
N GLU A 128 2.60 8.89 9.68
CA GLU A 128 1.24 8.82 9.17
C GLU A 128 1.23 8.67 7.63
N ARG A 129 2.17 9.30 6.91
CA ARG A 129 2.34 9.11 5.46
C ARG A 129 2.60 7.64 5.12
N SER A 130 3.56 7.00 5.79
CA SER A 130 3.86 5.58 5.55
C SER A 130 2.69 4.68 5.97
N ALA A 131 2.01 4.98 7.09
CA ALA A 131 0.82 4.26 7.53
C ALA A 131 -0.35 4.37 6.54
N ARG A 132 -0.64 5.55 5.99
CA ARG A 132 -1.70 5.73 4.97
C ARG A 132 -1.36 5.08 3.65
N GLN A 133 -0.09 5.12 3.23
CA GLN A 133 0.37 4.36 2.07
C GLN A 133 0.18 2.86 2.29
N ALA A 134 0.54 2.34 3.47
CA ALA A 134 0.32 0.95 3.82
C ALA A 134 -1.18 0.59 3.86
N MET A 135 -2.03 1.49 4.35
CA MET A 135 -3.49 1.33 4.34
C MET A 135 -4.03 1.21 2.92
N LYS A 136 -3.49 2.01 1.99
CA LYS A 136 -3.86 1.93 0.57
C LYS A 136 -3.50 0.56 -0.02
N VAL A 137 -2.29 0.06 0.25
CA VAL A 137 -1.87 -1.29 -0.18
C VAL A 137 -2.79 -2.36 0.42
N PHE A 138 -3.09 -2.30 1.71
CA PHE A 138 -4.03 -3.22 2.36
C PHE A 138 -5.39 -3.22 1.68
N LYS A 139 -5.95 -2.03 1.39
CA LYS A 139 -7.24 -1.90 0.68
C LYS A 139 -7.18 -2.43 -0.75
N GLU A 140 -6.08 -2.21 -1.47
CA GLU A 140 -5.88 -2.75 -2.82
C GLU A 140 -5.86 -4.28 -2.79
N LEU A 141 -5.11 -4.89 -1.88
CA LEU A 141 -5.06 -6.35 -1.72
C LEU A 141 -6.40 -6.94 -1.29
N TYR A 142 -7.10 -6.28 -0.37
CA TYR A 142 -8.41 -6.73 0.11
C TYR A 142 -9.49 -6.71 -0.99
N LYS A 143 -9.34 -5.88 -2.04
CA LYS A 143 -10.29 -5.87 -3.18
C LYS A 143 -10.11 -7.05 -4.13
N ILE A 144 -8.97 -7.72 -4.08
CA ILE A 144 -8.61 -8.82 -5.00
C ILE A 144 -9.00 -10.17 -4.39
N TYR A 145 -9.08 -10.24 -3.06
CA TYR A 145 -9.66 -11.37 -2.33
C TYR A 145 -11.19 -11.38 -2.51
#